data_AF-A0A820JML2-F1
#
_entry.id   AF-A0A820JML2-F1
#
_cell.length_a   1.000
_cell.length_b   1.000
_cell.length_c   1.000
_cell.angle_alpha   90.00
_cell.angle_beta   90.00
_cell.angle_gamma   90.00
#
_symmetry.space_group_name_H-M   'P 1'
#
loop_
_entity.id
_entity.type
_entity.pdbx_description
1 polymer ?
#
loop_
_entity_poly.entity_id
_entity_poly.type
_entity_poly.pdbx_seq_one_letter_code
_entity_poly.pdbx_strand_id
1 'polypeptide(L)'
;MTITQRLVRALYEYVTSQLLNLPLIEASFHLKKLLKESGSLTVENSIEVFHEYLSSTKTKPLFYRHLLHPGVTEEQIEEFMSPICQLAEQLVDIELVVFFDEVNTSSCLGLFKEMFIDRTLHGVKLPKNMFFTAAVNPSISPLPNDNRAHRSDYLVHRLPQSLENLKVCYDILESKTLEDYIQQKISMFRVDSLSNNSETQMPLEEYVQEMLTKSILKAQEFCEKHLGRNSVSQREIQRCFNLIGFFWNMRYDDEINDHEIQYQSRAKQCIALALALTYYFRLPTAEDNLQRNDTQTPTREELDQLLSNIIPDFSDMIEQELERFVNTNNFVFPEGVAINQAVREHIFSIVVSIATRTPLCIIGEPGETLFFSLLITFN
;
A
#
# COMPACT_ATOMS: atom_id res chain seq x y z
N MET A 1 -10.16 45.32 -35.89
CA MET A 1 -10.09 44.39 -34.74
C MET A 1 -9.79 45.21 -33.50
N THR A 2 -10.62 45.14 -32.46
CA THR A 2 -10.39 45.90 -31.21
C THR A 2 -9.17 45.38 -30.46
N ILE A 3 -8.58 46.17 -29.55
CA ILE A 3 -7.43 45.75 -28.72
C ILE A 3 -7.78 44.45 -27.96
N THR A 4 -8.98 44.37 -27.41
CA THR A 4 -9.51 43.18 -26.72
C THR A 4 -9.50 41.94 -27.62
N GLN A 5 -10.01 42.04 -28.86
CA GLN A 5 -10.01 40.92 -29.80
C GLN A 5 -8.59 40.45 -30.15
N ARG A 6 -7.63 41.37 -30.27
CA ARG A 6 -6.21 41.02 -30.52
C ARG A 6 -5.58 40.30 -29.34
N LEU A 7 -5.86 40.74 -28.11
CA LEU A 7 -5.32 40.13 -26.89
C LEU A 7 -5.88 38.71 -26.68
N VAL A 8 -7.19 38.53 -26.87
CA VAL A 8 -7.89 37.23 -26.80
C VAL A 8 -7.25 36.20 -27.72
N ARG A 9 -7.06 36.59 -28.99
CA ARG A 9 -6.40 35.74 -29.98
C ARG A 9 -4.96 35.42 -29.59
N ALA A 10 -4.20 36.43 -29.11
CA ALA A 10 -2.81 36.25 -28.72
C ALA A 10 -2.63 35.27 -27.55
N LEU A 11 -3.52 35.28 -26.55
CA LEU A 11 -3.47 34.33 -25.43
C LEU A 11 -3.72 32.91 -25.87
N TYR A 12 -4.74 32.69 -26.71
CA TYR A 12 -5.04 31.36 -27.24
C TYR A 12 -3.89 30.83 -28.12
N GLU A 13 -3.36 31.67 -29.01
CA GLU A 13 -2.22 31.35 -29.87
C GLU A 13 -0.96 31.06 -29.03
N TYR A 14 -0.74 31.83 -27.94
CA TYR A 14 0.35 31.59 -27.01
C TYR A 14 0.24 30.22 -26.35
N VAL A 15 -0.91 29.88 -25.74
CA VAL A 15 -1.11 28.58 -25.08
C VAL A 15 -0.95 27.43 -26.07
N THR A 16 -1.55 27.53 -27.25
CA THR A 16 -1.44 26.51 -28.29
C THR A 16 0.03 26.34 -28.73
N SER A 17 0.75 27.44 -28.91
CA SER A 17 2.18 27.43 -29.26
C SER A 17 3.03 26.82 -28.15
N GLN A 18 2.78 27.14 -26.88
CA GLN A 18 3.51 26.55 -25.75
C GLN A 18 3.28 25.04 -25.68
N LEU A 19 2.04 24.57 -25.79
CA LEU A 19 1.73 23.14 -25.75
C LEU A 19 2.34 22.36 -26.93
N LEU A 20 2.51 23.00 -28.09
CA LEU A 20 3.18 22.41 -29.24
C LEU A 20 4.71 22.37 -29.09
N ASN A 21 5.30 23.42 -28.52
CA ASN A 21 6.76 23.57 -28.44
C ASN A 21 7.36 22.97 -27.16
N LEU A 22 6.55 22.72 -26.14
CA LEU A 22 6.98 22.17 -24.84
C LEU A 22 6.33 20.79 -24.63
N PRO A 23 6.88 19.72 -25.24
CA PRO A 23 6.27 18.38 -25.24
C PRO A 23 6.17 17.74 -23.84
N LEU A 24 6.91 18.26 -22.86
CA LEU A 24 6.80 17.86 -21.45
C LEU A 24 5.59 18.48 -20.74
N ILE A 25 4.95 19.51 -21.29
CA ILE A 25 3.73 20.06 -20.71
C ILE A 25 2.55 19.19 -21.11
N GLU A 26 1.83 18.69 -20.12
CA GLU A 26 0.58 17.99 -20.28
C GLU A 26 -0.60 18.92 -19.95
N ALA A 27 -1.44 19.14 -20.96
CA ALA A 27 -2.71 19.84 -20.81
C ALA A 27 -3.71 19.01 -19.98
N SER A 28 -4.40 19.68 -19.05
CA SER A 28 -5.53 19.09 -18.32
C SER A 28 -6.63 18.65 -19.29
N PHE A 29 -7.50 17.75 -18.83
CA PHE A 29 -8.66 17.32 -19.61
C PHE A 29 -9.54 18.53 -20.01
N HIS A 30 -9.75 19.46 -19.08
CA HIS A 30 -10.53 20.67 -19.32
C HIS A 30 -9.87 21.57 -20.37
N LEU A 31 -8.55 21.81 -20.26
CA LEU A 31 -7.80 22.58 -21.25
C LEU A 31 -7.89 21.97 -22.66
N LYS A 32 -7.75 20.64 -22.77
CA LYS A 32 -7.90 19.93 -24.04
C LYS A 32 -9.30 20.11 -24.65
N LYS A 33 -10.34 20.20 -23.82
CA LYS A 33 -11.71 20.46 -24.26
C LYS A 33 -11.87 21.90 -24.75
N LEU A 34 -11.41 22.88 -23.97
CA LEU A 34 -11.47 24.30 -24.34
C LEU A 34 -10.74 24.59 -25.67
N LEU A 35 -9.58 23.96 -25.89
CA LEU A 35 -8.82 24.10 -27.14
C LEU A 35 -9.52 23.45 -28.36
N LYS A 36 -10.38 22.46 -28.16
CA LYS A 36 -11.15 21.83 -29.25
C LYS A 36 -12.34 22.66 -29.69
N GLU A 37 -12.94 23.45 -28.80
CA GLU A 37 -14.12 24.29 -29.05
C GLU A 37 -13.79 25.60 -29.84
N SER A 38 -12.70 25.58 -30.62
CA SER A 38 -12.07 26.69 -31.36
C SER A 38 -12.96 27.53 -32.30
N GLY A 39 -14.22 27.15 -32.52
CA GLY A 39 -15.17 27.89 -33.36
C GLY A 39 -15.73 29.19 -32.74
N SER A 40 -15.50 29.43 -31.44
CA SER A 40 -16.07 30.55 -30.68
C SER A 40 -15.03 31.14 -29.72
N LEU A 41 -13.99 31.80 -30.24
CA LEU A 41 -13.04 32.57 -29.42
C LEU A 41 -13.72 33.82 -28.84
N THR A 42 -14.31 33.68 -27.65
CA THR A 42 -14.80 34.79 -26.82
C THR A 42 -13.71 35.26 -25.85
N VAL A 43 -13.92 36.43 -25.22
CA VAL A 43 -12.99 36.97 -24.22
C VAL A 43 -12.86 36.02 -23.04
N GLU A 44 -14.00 35.50 -22.59
CA GLU A 44 -14.16 34.61 -21.47
C GLU A 44 -13.41 33.29 -21.73
N ASN A 45 -13.62 32.68 -22.90
CA ASN A 45 -12.97 31.41 -23.27
C ASN A 45 -11.44 31.54 -23.35
N SER A 46 -10.92 32.65 -23.88
CA SER A 46 -9.46 32.84 -23.96
C SER A 46 -8.81 33.11 -22.60
N ILE A 47 -9.49 33.82 -21.70
CA ILE A 47 -9.02 33.98 -20.32
C ILE A 47 -9.04 32.63 -19.61
N GLU A 48 -10.11 31.84 -19.79
CA GLU A 48 -10.24 30.52 -19.20
C GLU A 48 -9.16 29.55 -19.71
N VAL A 49 -8.89 29.51 -21.03
CA VAL A 49 -7.80 28.73 -21.63
C VAL A 49 -6.44 29.09 -21.01
N PHE A 50 -6.16 30.39 -20.86
CA PHE A 50 -4.89 30.84 -20.30
C PHE A 50 -4.79 30.55 -18.79
N HIS A 51 -5.87 30.75 -18.04
CA HIS A 51 -5.93 30.44 -16.63
C HIS A 51 -5.74 28.95 -16.37
N GLU A 52 -6.44 28.10 -17.14
CA GLU A 52 -6.33 26.64 -17.05
C GLU A 52 -4.93 26.15 -17.45
N TYR A 53 -4.30 26.78 -18.46
CA TYR A 53 -2.91 26.51 -18.80
C TYR A 53 -1.95 26.78 -17.63
N LEU A 54 -2.12 27.88 -16.89
CA LEU A 54 -1.25 28.24 -15.77
C LEU A 54 -1.52 27.42 -14.50
N SER A 55 -2.77 27.11 -14.22
CA SER A 55 -3.18 26.51 -12.93
C SER A 55 -3.18 24.98 -12.95
N SER A 56 -3.40 24.37 -14.12
CA SER A 56 -3.80 22.97 -14.21
C SER A 56 -2.98 22.14 -15.19
N THR A 57 -1.97 22.73 -15.84
CA THR A 57 -0.99 21.94 -16.58
C THR A 57 -0.04 21.21 -15.65
N LYS A 58 0.41 20.04 -16.09
CA LYS A 58 1.38 19.22 -15.36
C LYS A 58 2.59 18.97 -16.23
N THR A 59 3.71 18.69 -15.60
CA THR A 59 4.90 18.19 -16.30
C THR A 59 4.78 16.68 -16.41
N LYS A 60 4.89 16.14 -17.63
CA LYS A 60 5.01 14.70 -17.86
C LYS A 60 6.22 14.16 -17.11
N PRO A 61 6.15 12.95 -16.55
CA PRO A 61 7.27 12.38 -15.84
C PRO A 61 8.40 12.00 -16.82
N LEU A 62 9.63 11.97 -16.30
CA LEU A 62 10.77 11.37 -17.00
C LEU A 62 11.01 9.92 -16.55
N PHE A 63 10.40 9.51 -15.44
CA PHE A 63 10.46 8.17 -14.87
C PHE A 63 9.08 7.52 -14.93
N TYR A 64 8.98 6.40 -15.64
CA TYR A 64 7.75 5.64 -15.83
C TYR A 64 7.91 4.29 -15.13
N ARG A 65 6.97 3.95 -14.24
CA ARG A 65 6.94 2.65 -13.56
C ARG A 65 5.75 1.83 -14.02
N HIS A 66 5.99 0.59 -14.41
CA HIS A 66 4.95 -0.42 -14.61
C HIS A 66 5.13 -1.55 -13.60
N LEU A 67 4.10 -1.77 -12.76
CA LEU A 67 4.03 -2.96 -11.90
C LEU A 67 3.49 -4.13 -12.72
N LEU A 68 4.26 -5.20 -12.82
CA LEU A 68 3.88 -6.39 -13.58
C LEU A 68 3.22 -7.42 -12.66
N HIS A 69 2.36 -8.24 -13.25
CA HIS A 69 1.74 -9.39 -12.61
C HIS A 69 1.46 -10.46 -13.67
N PRO A 70 1.12 -11.71 -13.29
CA PRO A 70 0.94 -12.82 -14.23
C PRO A 70 -0.16 -12.62 -15.29
N GLY A 71 -1.04 -11.64 -15.10
CA GLY A 71 -2.14 -11.32 -16.02
C GLY A 71 -1.82 -10.20 -17.01
N VAL A 72 -0.63 -9.59 -16.93
CA VAL A 72 -0.22 -8.55 -17.90
C VAL A 72 0.07 -9.19 -19.25
N THR A 73 -0.58 -8.68 -20.28
CA THR A 73 -0.46 -9.12 -21.68
C THR A 73 0.57 -8.31 -22.46
N GLU A 74 1.02 -8.81 -23.60
CA GLU A 74 1.94 -8.08 -24.48
C GLU A 74 1.31 -6.78 -24.99
N GLU A 75 0.00 -6.82 -25.32
CA GLU A 75 -0.75 -5.66 -25.77
C GLU A 75 -0.79 -4.55 -24.71
N GLN A 76 -0.95 -4.91 -23.43
CA GLN A 76 -0.90 -3.93 -22.33
C GLN A 76 0.49 -3.30 -22.16
N ILE A 77 1.56 -4.07 -22.39
CA ILE A 77 2.92 -3.54 -22.37
C ILE A 77 3.12 -2.58 -23.54
N GLU A 78 2.61 -2.91 -24.73
CA GLU A 78 2.64 -2.03 -25.90
C GLU A 78 1.85 -0.73 -25.65
N GLU A 79 0.65 -0.82 -25.10
CA GLU A 79 -0.17 0.34 -24.74
C GLU A 79 0.53 1.26 -23.73
N PHE A 80 1.25 0.68 -22.76
CA PHE A 80 2.07 1.43 -21.82
C PHE A 80 3.29 2.07 -22.50
N MET A 81 3.97 1.36 -23.39
CA MET A 81 5.21 1.80 -24.04
C MET A 81 5.00 2.85 -25.14
N SER A 82 3.93 2.72 -25.93
CA SER A 82 3.64 3.56 -27.10
C SER A 82 3.71 5.07 -26.82
N PRO A 83 3.03 5.64 -25.80
CA PRO A 83 3.13 7.06 -25.51
C PRO A 83 4.52 7.49 -25.02
N ILE A 84 5.26 6.59 -24.37
CA ILE A 84 6.62 6.86 -23.88
C ILE A 84 7.60 6.92 -25.06
N CYS A 85 7.48 5.99 -26.01
CA CYS A 85 8.27 5.99 -27.23
C CYS A 85 8.04 7.27 -28.05
N GLN A 86 6.78 7.69 -28.23
CA GLN A 86 6.45 8.95 -28.92
C GLN A 86 7.08 10.15 -28.22
N LEU A 87 7.05 10.19 -26.88
CA LEU A 87 7.67 11.27 -26.12
C LEU A 87 9.21 11.25 -26.26
N ALA A 88 9.82 10.07 -26.25
CA ALA A 88 11.26 9.92 -26.42
C ALA A 88 11.73 10.43 -27.80
N GLU A 89 10.96 10.17 -28.86
CA GLU A 89 11.25 10.69 -30.21
C GLU A 89 11.15 12.22 -30.29
N GLN A 90 10.25 12.83 -29.51
CA GLN A 90 10.12 14.29 -29.41
C GLN A 90 11.24 14.92 -28.58
N LEU A 91 11.83 14.17 -27.65
CA LEU A 91 12.79 14.64 -26.65
C LEU A 91 14.18 14.02 -26.84
N VAL A 92 14.75 14.16 -28.04
CA VAL A 92 16.01 13.50 -28.43
C VAL A 92 17.20 13.74 -27.48
N ASP A 93 17.23 14.86 -26.76
CA ASP A 93 18.31 15.24 -25.84
C ASP A 93 18.02 14.90 -24.37
N ILE A 94 16.86 14.31 -24.06
CA ILE A 94 16.45 13.96 -22.69
C ILE A 94 16.30 12.44 -22.57
N GLU A 95 16.91 11.87 -21.54
CA GLU A 95 16.77 10.45 -21.22
C GLU A 95 15.46 10.19 -20.46
N LEU A 96 14.66 9.23 -20.95
CA LEU A 96 13.47 8.72 -20.28
C LEU A 96 13.79 7.38 -19.62
N VAL A 97 13.45 7.24 -18.34
CA VAL A 97 13.65 6.00 -17.58
C VAL A 97 12.34 5.21 -17.53
N VAL A 98 12.39 3.96 -17.94
CA VAL A 98 11.27 3.02 -17.81
C VAL A 98 11.68 1.89 -16.87
N PHE A 99 10.98 1.82 -15.73
CA PHE A 99 11.19 0.84 -14.69
C PHE A 99 10.05 -0.19 -14.67
N PHE A 100 10.41 -1.46 -14.86
CA PHE A 100 9.48 -2.57 -14.76
C PHE A 100 9.65 -3.28 -13.41
N ASP A 101 8.62 -3.24 -12.58
CA ASP A 101 8.62 -3.84 -11.26
C ASP A 101 8.10 -5.29 -11.34
N GLU A 102 8.71 -6.20 -10.60
CA GLU A 102 8.36 -7.64 -10.57
C GLU A 102 8.35 -8.35 -11.95
N VAL A 103 9.33 -8.09 -12.83
CA VAL A 103 9.37 -8.57 -14.23
C VAL A 103 9.15 -10.07 -14.38
N ASN A 104 9.76 -10.88 -13.53
CA ASN A 104 9.66 -12.33 -13.62
C ASN A 104 8.34 -12.92 -13.13
N THR A 105 7.36 -12.10 -12.73
CA THR A 105 5.97 -12.54 -12.56
C THR A 105 5.20 -12.56 -13.88
N SER A 106 5.66 -11.83 -14.90
CA SER A 106 5.02 -11.77 -16.21
C SER A 106 5.38 -12.99 -17.06
N SER A 107 4.42 -13.46 -17.86
CA SER A 107 4.63 -14.47 -18.90
C SER A 107 5.37 -13.90 -20.13
N CYS A 108 5.45 -12.58 -20.28
CA CYS A 108 5.98 -11.88 -21.47
C CYS A 108 7.51 -11.67 -21.42
N LEU A 109 8.27 -12.59 -20.80
CA LEU A 109 9.73 -12.44 -20.63
C LEU A 109 10.51 -12.31 -21.95
N GLY A 110 9.99 -12.89 -23.04
CA GLY A 110 10.55 -12.72 -24.38
C GLY A 110 10.56 -11.26 -24.81
N LEU A 111 9.47 -10.53 -24.54
CA LEU A 111 9.32 -9.11 -24.87
C LEU A 111 10.29 -8.25 -24.06
N PHE A 112 10.46 -8.52 -22.76
CA PHE A 112 11.45 -7.82 -21.94
C PHE A 112 12.88 -8.08 -22.41
N LYS A 113 13.20 -9.32 -22.80
CA LYS A 113 14.49 -9.63 -23.42
C LYS A 113 14.70 -8.82 -24.69
N GLU A 114 13.68 -8.73 -25.54
CA GLU A 114 13.73 -7.96 -26.78
C GLU A 114 14.02 -6.47 -26.49
N MET A 115 13.27 -5.85 -25.57
CA MET A 115 13.44 -4.44 -25.24
C MET A 115 14.80 -4.13 -24.60
N PHE A 116 15.24 -4.95 -23.65
CA PHE A 116 16.47 -4.69 -22.87
C PHE A 116 17.74 -5.00 -23.66
N ILE A 117 17.71 -6.08 -24.46
CA ILE A 117 18.90 -6.57 -25.17
C ILE A 117 18.91 -6.11 -26.62
N ASP A 118 17.84 -6.39 -27.36
CA ASP A 118 17.78 -6.15 -28.81
C ASP A 118 17.39 -4.70 -29.14
N ARG A 119 16.89 -3.96 -28.15
CA ARG A 119 16.39 -2.58 -28.28
C ARG A 119 15.27 -2.47 -29.32
N THR A 120 14.41 -3.48 -29.35
CA THR A 120 13.20 -3.51 -30.18
C THR A 120 11.96 -3.90 -29.38
N LEU A 121 10.78 -3.56 -29.90
CA LEU A 121 9.48 -4.01 -29.41
C LEU A 121 8.69 -4.51 -30.63
N HIS A 122 8.37 -5.81 -30.67
CA HIS A 122 7.78 -6.47 -31.85
C HIS A 122 8.57 -6.22 -33.15
N GLY A 123 9.89 -6.19 -33.06
CA GLY A 123 10.82 -5.94 -34.16
C GLY A 123 11.01 -4.47 -34.54
N VAL A 124 10.24 -3.54 -33.96
CA VAL A 124 10.39 -2.10 -34.18
C VAL A 124 11.45 -1.54 -33.25
N LYS A 125 12.42 -0.79 -33.77
CA LYS A 125 13.49 -0.19 -32.96
C LYS A 125 12.95 0.82 -31.96
N LEU A 126 13.39 0.68 -30.71
CA LEU A 126 13.08 1.62 -29.65
C LEU A 126 13.98 2.87 -29.73
N PRO A 127 13.48 4.05 -29.31
CA PRO A 127 14.28 5.27 -29.22
C PRO A 127 15.54 5.08 -28.37
N LYS A 128 16.63 5.76 -28.76
CA LYS A 128 17.95 5.57 -28.14
C LYS A 128 18.07 6.19 -26.75
N ASN A 129 17.33 7.25 -26.49
CA ASN A 129 17.26 8.00 -25.23
C ASN A 129 16.32 7.37 -24.20
N MET A 130 16.00 6.08 -24.33
CA MET A 130 15.27 5.33 -23.30
C MET A 130 16.24 4.48 -22.50
N PHE A 131 16.19 4.60 -21.17
CA PHE A 131 16.92 3.77 -20.23
C PHE A 131 15.95 2.80 -19.55
N PHE A 132 16.22 1.49 -19.69
CA PHE A 132 15.40 0.45 -19.10
C PHE A 132 16.05 -0.08 -17.82
N THR A 133 15.24 -0.21 -16.78
CA THR A 133 15.61 -0.88 -15.54
C THR A 133 14.46 -1.76 -15.06
N ALA A 134 14.77 -2.77 -14.26
CA ALA A 134 13.79 -3.73 -13.79
C ALA A 134 14.09 -4.25 -12.38
N ALA A 135 13.04 -4.54 -11.62
CA ALA A 135 13.13 -5.36 -10.43
C ALA A 135 12.66 -6.79 -10.75
N VAL A 136 13.35 -7.75 -10.16
CA VAL A 136 13.12 -9.19 -10.37
C VAL A 136 13.10 -9.85 -9.00
N ASN A 137 12.05 -10.61 -8.71
CA ASN A 137 11.93 -11.34 -7.46
C ASN A 137 12.86 -12.57 -7.47
N PRO A 138 13.54 -12.91 -6.37
CA PRO A 138 14.47 -14.03 -6.34
C PRO A 138 13.76 -15.38 -6.57
N SER A 139 14.22 -16.14 -7.57
CA SER A 139 13.73 -17.50 -7.84
C SER A 139 14.44 -18.50 -6.92
N ILE A 140 13.91 -18.69 -5.71
CA ILE A 140 14.45 -19.67 -4.76
C ILE A 140 13.90 -21.05 -5.17
N SER A 141 14.78 -22.00 -5.46
CA SER A 141 14.36 -23.40 -5.60
C SER A 141 14.04 -23.94 -4.21
N PRO A 142 12.88 -24.59 -3.99
CA PRO A 142 12.52 -25.09 -2.66
C PRO A 142 13.61 -26.04 -2.17
N LEU A 143 14.07 -25.82 -0.95
CA LEU A 143 15.00 -26.75 -0.29
C LEU A 143 14.30 -28.11 -0.17
N PRO A 144 14.97 -29.23 -0.49
CA PRO A 144 14.41 -30.54 -0.20
C PRO A 144 14.21 -30.65 1.33
N ASN A 145 12.97 -30.89 1.76
CA ASN A 145 12.47 -30.89 3.15
C ASN A 145 12.12 -29.54 3.79
N ASP A 146 11.70 -28.53 3.02
CA ASP A 146 11.12 -27.31 3.58
C ASP A 146 9.71 -27.58 4.16
N ASN A 147 9.65 -27.88 5.47
CA ASN A 147 8.40 -28.14 6.20
C ASN A 147 7.70 -26.86 6.71
N ARG A 148 8.19 -25.66 6.34
CA ARG A 148 7.57 -24.39 6.79
C ARG A 148 6.16 -24.23 6.23
N ALA A 149 5.25 -23.70 7.06
CA ALA A 149 3.85 -23.47 6.70
C ALA A 149 3.66 -22.54 5.49
N HIS A 150 4.61 -21.63 5.25
CA HIS A 150 4.63 -20.76 4.07
C HIS A 150 5.71 -21.16 3.07
N ARG A 151 5.31 -21.19 1.80
CA ARG A 151 6.21 -21.31 0.65
C ARG A 151 7.26 -20.20 0.66
N SER A 152 8.52 -20.59 0.49
CA SER A 152 9.66 -19.69 0.44
C SER A 152 9.94 -19.15 -0.97
N ASP A 153 9.18 -19.59 -1.97
CA ASP A 153 9.28 -19.21 -3.37
C ASP A 153 8.26 -18.14 -3.76
N TYR A 154 8.73 -17.10 -4.45
CA TYR A 154 7.86 -16.22 -5.23
C TYR A 154 7.33 -17.00 -6.45
N LEU A 155 6.07 -16.82 -6.83
CA LEU A 155 5.55 -17.40 -8.06
C LEU A 155 6.11 -16.63 -9.26
N VAL A 156 7.26 -17.09 -9.75
CA VAL A 156 8.00 -16.42 -10.81
C VAL A 156 8.53 -17.38 -11.86
N HIS A 157 8.65 -16.87 -13.06
CA HIS A 157 9.33 -17.51 -14.17
C HIS A 157 10.86 -17.36 -14.02
N ARG A 158 11.60 -18.37 -14.48
CA ARG A 158 13.06 -18.24 -14.61
C ARG A 158 13.38 -17.24 -15.71
N LEU A 159 14.34 -16.35 -15.48
CA LEU A 159 14.76 -15.41 -16.50
C LEU A 159 15.49 -16.13 -17.64
N PRO A 160 15.35 -15.64 -18.88
CA PRO A 160 16.24 -16.00 -19.97
C PRO A 160 17.70 -15.68 -19.62
N GLN A 161 18.64 -16.52 -20.07
CA GLN A 161 20.08 -16.38 -19.77
C GLN A 161 20.65 -14.99 -20.11
N SER A 162 20.15 -14.35 -21.17
CA SER A 162 20.58 -13.01 -21.56
C SER A 162 20.20 -11.93 -20.55
N LEU A 163 19.04 -12.08 -19.89
CA LEU A 163 18.59 -11.16 -18.84
C LEU A 163 19.26 -11.46 -17.49
N GLU A 164 19.58 -12.72 -17.20
CA GLU A 164 20.36 -13.09 -16.00
C GLU A 164 21.70 -12.35 -15.94
N ASN A 165 22.34 -12.13 -17.09
CA ASN A 165 23.62 -11.40 -17.17
C ASN A 165 23.49 -9.90 -16.80
N LEU A 166 22.28 -9.34 -16.78
CA LEU A 166 22.03 -7.96 -16.39
C LEU A 166 21.76 -7.82 -14.88
N LYS A 167 21.60 -8.93 -14.17
CA LYS A 167 21.18 -8.94 -12.78
C LYS A 167 22.30 -8.46 -11.86
N VAL A 168 22.01 -7.43 -11.07
CA VAL A 168 22.81 -7.01 -9.92
C VAL A 168 22.00 -7.34 -8.67
N CYS A 169 22.60 -8.06 -7.72
CA CYS A 169 21.94 -8.40 -6.46
C CYS A 169 21.98 -7.19 -5.53
N TYR A 170 20.81 -6.69 -5.16
CA TYR A 170 20.66 -5.80 -4.01
C TYR A 170 20.38 -6.69 -2.79
N ASP A 171 21.19 -6.54 -1.74
CA ASP A 171 21.02 -7.29 -0.51
C ASP A 171 19.68 -6.96 0.17
N ILE A 172 19.18 -7.93 0.92
CA ILE A 172 17.94 -7.83 1.69
C ILE A 172 18.14 -6.77 2.79
N LEU A 173 17.08 -6.04 3.13
CA LEU A 173 17.08 -5.10 4.27
C LEU A 173 17.62 -5.79 5.53
N GLU A 174 18.78 -5.33 6.00
CA GLU A 174 19.34 -5.75 7.28
C GLU A 174 18.42 -5.29 8.43
N SER A 175 18.41 -6.03 9.54
CA SER A 175 17.58 -5.70 10.72
C SER A 175 17.82 -4.27 11.21
N LYS A 176 19.05 -3.75 11.09
CA LYS A 176 19.37 -2.37 11.44
C LYS A 176 18.73 -1.35 10.50
N THR A 177 18.74 -1.60 9.20
CA THR A 177 18.08 -0.73 8.21
C THR A 177 16.56 -0.76 8.38
N LEU A 178 16.00 -1.90 8.79
CA LEU A 178 14.57 -2.02 9.12
C LEU A 178 14.20 -1.17 10.34
N GLU A 179 15.02 -1.21 11.39
CA GLU A 179 14.85 -0.36 12.56
C GLU A 179 14.93 1.12 12.20
N ASP A 180 15.95 1.54 11.45
CA ASP A 180 16.09 2.93 10.97
C ASP A 180 14.87 3.38 10.15
N TYR A 181 14.36 2.51 9.27
CA TYR A 181 13.15 2.76 8.48
C TYR A 181 11.92 2.96 9.39
N ILE A 182 11.71 2.08 10.37
CA ILE A 182 10.58 2.17 11.30
C ILE A 182 10.68 3.45 12.12
N GLN A 183 11.85 3.77 12.68
CA GLN A 183 12.07 4.98 13.48
C GLN A 183 11.82 6.25 12.65
N GLN A 184 12.33 6.33 11.43
CA GLN A 184 12.07 7.46 10.53
C GLN A 184 10.58 7.62 10.25
N LYS A 185 9.89 6.51 9.98
CA LYS A 185 8.45 6.53 9.71
C LYS A 185 7.63 6.98 10.92
N ILE A 186 7.99 6.52 12.12
CA ILE A 186 7.37 6.96 13.38
C ILE A 186 7.60 8.45 13.60
N SER A 187 8.82 8.95 13.33
CA SER A 187 9.15 10.37 13.51
C SER A 187 8.29 11.29 12.63
N MET A 188 7.85 10.80 11.47
CA MET A 188 6.97 11.49 10.53
C MET A 188 5.49 11.25 10.82
N PHE A 189 5.15 10.22 11.60
CA PHE A 189 3.77 9.89 11.93
C PHE A 189 3.17 10.94 12.87
N ARG A 190 1.91 11.27 12.62
CA ARG A 190 1.17 12.28 13.37
C ARG A 190 -0.22 11.77 13.68
N VAL A 191 -0.73 12.14 14.84
CA VAL A 191 -2.07 11.79 15.33
C VAL A 191 -2.82 13.04 15.74
N ASP A 192 -4.15 12.98 15.74
CA ASP A 192 -4.98 14.11 16.13
C ASP A 192 -4.84 14.39 17.63
N SER A 193 -4.80 15.67 18.01
CA SER A 193 -4.78 16.05 19.42
C SER A 193 -6.04 15.53 20.13
N LEU A 194 -5.87 15.02 21.35
CA LEU A 194 -6.99 14.62 22.20
C LEU A 194 -7.81 15.82 22.70
N SER A 195 -7.31 17.05 22.54
CA SER A 195 -8.05 18.26 22.91
C SER A 195 -9.26 18.47 21.99
N ASN A 196 -10.43 18.70 22.59
CA ASN A 196 -11.74 18.63 21.92
C ASN A 196 -12.00 19.69 20.82
N ASN A 197 -11.05 20.58 20.49
CA ASN A 197 -11.33 21.76 19.66
C ASN A 197 -10.26 22.15 18.63
N SER A 198 -9.28 21.28 18.30
CA SER A 198 -8.30 21.61 17.26
C SER A 198 -7.98 20.43 16.35
N GLU A 199 -8.14 20.63 15.05
CA GLU A 199 -7.61 19.78 13.95
C GLU A 199 -6.06 19.84 13.89
N THR A 200 -5.42 19.98 15.05
CA THR A 200 -3.96 20.05 15.17
C THR A 200 -3.42 18.65 15.31
N GLN A 201 -2.65 18.24 14.32
CA GLN A 201 -1.90 17.00 14.35
C GLN A 201 -0.63 17.16 15.20
N MET A 202 -0.30 16.15 16.00
CA MET A 202 0.87 16.14 16.87
C MET A 202 1.71 14.87 16.69
N PRO A 203 3.03 14.91 16.94
CA PRO A 203 3.86 13.70 17.02
C PRO A 203 3.43 12.80 18.18
N LEU A 204 3.78 11.52 18.09
CA LEU A 204 3.73 10.63 19.26
C LEU A 204 4.78 11.02 20.30
N GLU A 205 4.51 10.80 21.58
CA GLU A 205 5.50 10.97 22.65
C GLU A 205 6.65 9.95 22.53
N GLU A 206 7.85 10.32 22.96
CA GLU A 206 9.07 9.52 22.80
C GLU A 206 8.93 8.09 23.35
N TYR A 207 8.32 7.94 24.52
CA TYR A 207 8.04 6.62 25.11
C TYR A 207 7.12 5.76 24.23
N VAL A 208 6.08 6.36 23.64
CA VAL A 208 5.15 5.67 22.73
C VAL A 208 5.84 5.32 21.41
N GLN A 209 6.72 6.19 20.90
CA GLN A 209 7.54 5.90 19.73
C GLN A 209 8.45 4.68 19.97
N GLU A 210 9.11 4.61 21.13
CA GLU A 210 9.97 3.48 21.50
C GLU A 210 9.16 2.19 21.65
N MET A 211 8.01 2.24 22.32
CA MET A 211 7.07 1.12 22.46
C MET A 211 6.63 0.58 21.09
N LEU A 212 6.19 1.47 20.19
CA LEU A 212 5.75 1.10 18.85
C LEU A 212 6.88 0.49 18.03
N THR A 213 8.08 1.08 18.07
CA THR A 213 9.27 0.58 17.37
C THR A 213 9.59 -0.84 17.81
N LYS A 214 9.73 -1.07 19.12
CA LYS A 214 10.05 -2.40 19.68
C LYS A 214 8.97 -3.42 19.37
N SER A 215 7.70 -3.04 19.46
CA SER A 215 6.59 -3.95 19.22
C SER A 215 6.51 -4.40 17.74
N ILE A 216 6.67 -3.47 16.78
CA ILE A 216 6.73 -3.82 15.36
C ILE A 216 7.93 -4.70 15.06
N LEU A 217 9.12 -4.35 15.55
CA LEU A 217 10.34 -5.14 15.34
C LEU A 217 10.19 -6.55 15.89
N LYS A 218 9.68 -6.71 17.11
CA LYS A 218 9.48 -8.03 17.72
C LYS A 218 8.43 -8.86 17.00
N ALA A 219 7.32 -8.27 16.57
CA ALA A 219 6.32 -8.98 15.80
C ALA A 219 6.85 -9.41 14.41
N GLN A 220 7.61 -8.54 13.74
CA GLN A 220 8.27 -8.84 12.46
C GLN A 220 9.30 -9.96 12.60
N GLU A 221 10.23 -9.84 13.55
CA GLU A 221 11.24 -10.87 13.86
C GLU A 221 10.60 -12.22 14.20
N PHE A 222 9.53 -12.20 14.99
CA PHE A 222 8.80 -13.40 15.38
C PHE A 222 8.18 -14.09 14.17
N CYS A 223 7.45 -13.35 13.33
CA CYS A 223 6.83 -13.92 12.13
C CYS A 223 7.88 -14.38 11.12
N GLU A 224 8.91 -13.57 10.84
CA GLU A 224 9.99 -13.96 9.93
C GLU A 224 10.67 -15.26 10.37
N LYS A 225 10.98 -15.39 11.65
CA LYS A 225 11.67 -16.56 12.20
C LYS A 225 10.86 -17.84 12.09
N HIS A 226 9.56 -17.79 12.40
CA HIS A 226 8.72 -18.98 12.55
C HIS A 226 7.86 -19.28 11.30
N LEU A 227 7.38 -18.25 10.60
CA LEU A 227 6.57 -18.35 9.38
C LEU A 227 7.41 -18.23 8.11
N GLY A 228 8.67 -17.79 8.21
CA GLY A 228 9.60 -17.65 7.09
C GLY A 228 9.75 -16.22 6.59
N ARG A 229 10.83 -15.96 5.85
CA ARG A 229 11.24 -14.59 5.46
C ARG A 229 10.25 -13.82 4.58
N ASN A 230 9.46 -14.51 3.76
CA ASN A 230 8.45 -13.87 2.90
C ASN A 230 7.10 -13.67 3.62
N SER A 231 7.00 -14.04 4.91
CA SER A 231 5.74 -13.94 5.67
C SER A 231 5.41 -12.53 6.14
N VAL A 232 6.39 -11.62 6.05
CA VAL A 232 6.29 -10.23 6.49
C VAL A 232 7.00 -9.31 5.49
N SER A 233 6.50 -8.08 5.38
CA SER A 233 7.07 -7.05 4.52
C SER A 233 6.87 -5.65 5.11
N GLN A 234 7.36 -4.62 4.40
CA GLN A 234 7.09 -3.23 4.72
C GLN A 234 5.59 -2.87 4.60
N ARG A 235 4.78 -3.67 3.89
CA ARG A 235 3.33 -3.46 3.76
C ARG A 235 2.63 -3.67 5.10
N GLU A 236 3.01 -4.67 5.88
CA GLU A 236 2.52 -4.91 7.24
C GLU A 236 2.88 -3.74 8.17
N ILE A 237 4.09 -3.20 8.03
CA ILE A 237 4.50 -2.01 8.78
C ILE A 237 3.60 -0.82 8.41
N GLN A 238 3.33 -0.57 7.12
CA GLN A 238 2.38 0.45 6.69
C GLN A 238 0.97 0.22 7.22
N ARG A 239 0.51 -1.04 7.23
CA ARG A 239 -0.78 -1.43 7.78
C ARG A 239 -0.89 -1.05 9.26
N CYS A 240 0.15 -1.29 10.07
CA CYS A 240 0.17 -0.86 11.47
C CYS A 240 -0.07 0.66 11.61
N PHE A 241 0.65 1.50 10.86
CA PHE A 241 0.47 2.97 10.95
C PHE A 241 -0.93 3.42 10.52
N ASN A 242 -1.47 2.83 9.45
CA ASN A 242 -2.81 3.14 8.99
C ASN A 242 -3.86 2.76 10.05
N LEU A 243 -3.71 1.58 10.66
CA LEU A 243 -4.59 1.10 11.73
C LEU A 243 -4.47 1.94 13.00
N ILE A 244 -3.26 2.33 13.40
CA ILE A 244 -3.06 3.22 14.55
C ILE A 244 -3.77 4.55 14.32
N GLY A 245 -3.62 5.16 13.14
CA GLY A 245 -4.32 6.42 12.82
C GLY A 245 -5.84 6.26 12.84
N PHE A 246 -6.35 5.14 12.32
CA PHE A 246 -7.77 4.81 12.38
C PHE A 246 -8.26 4.64 13.82
N PHE A 247 -7.60 3.81 14.62
CA PHE A 247 -8.00 3.55 16.00
C PHE A 247 -7.86 4.79 16.88
N TRP A 248 -6.87 5.64 16.62
CA TRP A 248 -6.72 6.91 17.33
C TRP A 248 -7.98 7.76 17.22
N ASN A 249 -8.57 7.79 16.02
CA ASN A 249 -9.74 8.59 15.70
C ASN A 249 -11.07 7.90 16.03
N MET A 250 -11.05 6.61 16.33
CA MET A 250 -12.24 5.83 16.74
C MET A 250 -12.59 6.12 18.20
N ARG A 251 -13.25 7.25 18.47
CA ARG A 251 -13.60 7.66 19.84
C ARG A 251 -14.80 6.86 20.37
N TYR A 252 -14.73 6.46 21.63
CA TYR A 252 -15.90 6.01 22.39
C TYR A 252 -16.33 7.13 23.35
N ASP A 253 -17.62 7.29 23.60
CA ASP A 253 -18.19 8.44 24.33
C ASP A 253 -17.75 8.55 25.82
N ASP A 254 -17.08 7.55 26.38
CA ASP A 254 -16.84 7.41 27.83
C ASP A 254 -15.44 7.82 28.34
N GLU A 255 -14.66 8.64 27.62
CA GLU A 255 -13.26 8.88 28.01
C GLU A 255 -13.08 9.78 29.26
N ILE A 256 -12.16 9.35 30.14
CA ILE A 256 -11.86 9.82 31.52
C ILE A 256 -11.27 11.25 31.56
N ASN A 257 -11.47 11.97 32.68
CA ASN A 257 -11.06 13.37 32.92
C ASN A 257 -9.53 13.64 33.10
N ASP A 258 -8.63 12.67 32.95
CA ASP A 258 -7.16 12.87 33.09
C ASP A 258 -6.44 12.66 31.76
N HIS A 259 -5.94 13.75 31.17
CA HIS A 259 -5.41 13.79 29.81
C HIS A 259 -4.12 12.99 29.58
N GLU A 260 -3.22 12.87 30.57
CA GLU A 260 -1.94 12.17 30.38
C GLU A 260 -2.13 10.64 30.47
N ILE A 261 -2.89 10.20 31.49
CA ILE A 261 -3.28 8.79 31.63
C ILE A 261 -4.15 8.35 30.44
N GLN A 262 -5.06 9.21 29.99
CA GLN A 262 -5.87 8.99 28.79
C GLN A 262 -4.99 8.83 27.55
N TYR A 263 -3.99 9.70 27.33
CA TYR A 263 -3.09 9.60 26.18
C TYR A 263 -2.32 8.28 26.16
N GLN A 264 -1.65 7.93 27.25
CA GLN A 264 -0.83 6.71 27.30
C GLN A 264 -1.68 5.44 27.16
N SER A 265 -2.83 5.39 27.84
CA SER A 265 -3.76 4.27 27.73
C SER A 265 -4.27 4.13 26.29
N ARG A 266 -4.69 5.24 25.69
CA ARG A 266 -5.17 5.29 24.32
C ARG A 266 -4.11 4.86 23.31
N ALA A 267 -2.88 5.32 23.48
CA ALA A 267 -1.77 4.96 22.62
C ALA A 267 -1.48 3.45 22.68
N LYS A 268 -1.43 2.87 23.89
CA LYS A 268 -1.27 1.42 24.08
C LYS A 268 -2.37 0.64 23.38
N GLN A 269 -3.63 1.04 23.57
CA GLN A 269 -4.80 0.42 22.92
C GLN A 269 -4.69 0.46 21.39
N CYS A 270 -4.40 1.63 20.82
CA CYS A 270 -4.28 1.78 19.37
C CYS A 270 -3.16 0.90 18.79
N ILE A 271 -2.01 0.84 19.48
CA ILE A 271 -0.88 0.00 19.08
C ILE A 271 -1.26 -1.48 19.21
N ALA A 272 -1.89 -1.88 20.32
CA ALA A 272 -2.28 -3.27 20.57
C ALA A 272 -3.24 -3.78 19.49
N LEU A 273 -4.30 -3.02 19.19
CA LEU A 273 -5.28 -3.38 18.14
C LEU A 273 -4.66 -3.41 16.74
N ALA A 274 -3.74 -2.50 16.44
CA ALA A 274 -3.04 -2.49 15.15
C ALA A 274 -2.13 -3.71 14.98
N LEU A 275 -1.39 -4.09 16.03
CA LEU A 275 -0.59 -5.31 16.06
C LEU A 275 -1.49 -6.55 16.02
N ALA A 276 -2.66 -6.49 16.65
CA ALA A 276 -3.61 -7.59 16.68
C ALA A 276 -4.05 -7.98 15.26
N LEU A 277 -4.53 -7.00 14.50
CA LEU A 277 -4.98 -7.18 13.12
C LEU A 277 -3.86 -7.47 12.12
N THR A 278 -2.62 -7.08 12.44
CA THR A 278 -1.49 -7.22 11.50
C THR A 278 -0.72 -8.53 11.71
N TYR A 279 -0.51 -8.93 12.96
CA TYR A 279 0.36 -10.07 13.30
C TYR A 279 -0.31 -11.12 14.19
N TYR A 280 -1.19 -10.74 15.11
CA TYR A 280 -1.73 -11.65 16.12
C TYR A 280 -2.85 -12.56 15.59
N PHE A 281 -3.93 -11.99 15.01
CA PHE A 281 -5.10 -12.76 14.56
C PHE A 281 -4.82 -13.70 13.38
N ARG A 282 -3.69 -13.55 12.70
CA ARG A 282 -3.25 -14.48 11.65
C ARG A 282 -2.60 -15.76 12.20
N LEU A 283 -2.32 -15.82 13.51
CA LEU A 283 -1.70 -16.97 14.16
C LEU A 283 -2.76 -17.89 14.78
N PRO A 284 -2.59 -19.21 14.69
CA PRO A 284 -3.47 -20.17 15.38
C PRO A 284 -3.35 -20.04 16.90
N THR A 285 -4.41 -20.41 17.64
CA THR A 285 -4.29 -20.70 19.08
C THR A 285 -3.50 -21.99 19.30
N ALA A 286 -3.00 -22.17 20.53
CA ALA A 286 -2.53 -23.47 20.98
C ALA A 286 -3.58 -24.59 20.79
N GLU A 287 -4.88 -24.30 20.96
CA GLU A 287 -5.96 -25.26 20.73
C GLU A 287 -6.09 -25.64 19.26
N ASP A 288 -6.06 -24.66 18.34
CA ASP A 288 -6.10 -24.89 16.89
C ASP A 288 -4.96 -25.81 16.44
N ASN A 289 -3.76 -25.58 16.96
CA ASN A 289 -2.58 -26.39 16.67
C ASN A 289 -2.74 -27.83 17.18
N LEU A 290 -3.27 -28.01 18.40
CA LEU A 290 -3.57 -29.33 18.95
C LEU A 290 -4.60 -30.08 18.11
N GLN A 291 -5.68 -29.42 17.69
CA GLN A 291 -6.72 -30.02 16.85
C GLN A 291 -6.17 -30.44 15.48
N ARG A 292 -5.26 -29.65 14.90
CA ARG A 292 -4.63 -29.93 13.60
C ARG A 292 -3.43 -30.88 13.67
N ASN A 293 -3.00 -31.27 14.87
CA ASN A 293 -1.71 -31.95 15.11
C ASN A 293 -0.52 -31.19 14.47
N ASP A 294 -0.57 -29.85 14.49
CA ASP A 294 0.48 -28.97 13.97
C ASP A 294 1.39 -28.53 15.11
N THR A 295 2.64 -28.99 15.08
CA THR A 295 3.66 -28.62 16.08
C THR A 295 4.70 -27.63 15.55
N GLN A 296 4.54 -27.15 14.30
CA GLN A 296 5.53 -26.31 13.64
C GLN A 296 5.07 -24.86 13.52
N THR A 297 3.77 -24.62 13.39
CA THR A 297 3.24 -23.26 13.29
C THR A 297 3.26 -22.60 14.67
N PRO A 298 3.84 -21.39 14.82
CA PRO A 298 3.83 -20.66 16.08
C PRO A 298 2.41 -20.27 16.48
N THR A 299 2.18 -20.19 17.77
CA THR A 299 0.88 -19.83 18.35
C THR A 299 0.77 -18.32 18.58
N ARG A 300 -0.47 -17.82 18.61
CA ARG A 300 -0.74 -16.43 19.00
C ARG A 300 -0.30 -16.16 20.45
N GLU A 301 -0.42 -17.15 21.33
CA GLU A 301 -0.03 -17.04 22.74
C GLU A 301 1.49 -16.83 22.91
N GLU A 302 2.32 -17.44 22.06
CA GLU A 302 3.77 -17.17 22.04
C GLU A 302 4.08 -15.72 21.63
N LEU A 303 3.34 -15.17 20.67
CA LEU A 303 3.48 -13.76 20.28
C LEU A 303 2.98 -12.83 21.40
N ASP A 304 1.89 -13.18 22.07
CA ASP A 304 1.38 -12.44 23.23
C ASP A 304 2.42 -12.36 24.35
N GLN A 305 3.04 -13.48 24.73
CA GLN A 305 4.11 -13.49 25.73
C GLN A 305 5.28 -12.56 25.36
N LEU A 306 5.62 -12.51 24.07
CA LEU A 306 6.68 -11.63 23.58
C LEU A 306 6.28 -10.15 23.70
N LEU A 307 5.09 -9.80 23.23
CA LEU A 307 4.57 -8.43 23.19
C LEU A 307 4.19 -7.90 24.58
N SER A 308 3.74 -8.76 25.48
CA SER A 308 3.40 -8.43 26.87
C SER A 308 4.58 -7.88 27.69
N ASN A 309 5.82 -8.15 27.27
CA ASN A 309 7.02 -7.52 27.85
C ASN A 309 7.16 -6.03 27.50
N ILE A 310 6.44 -5.55 26.47
CA ILE A 310 6.51 -4.19 25.94
C ILE A 310 5.19 -3.45 26.22
N ILE A 311 4.06 -4.13 25.98
CA ILE A 311 2.70 -3.65 26.21
C ILE A 311 2.07 -4.58 27.24
N PRO A 312 2.10 -4.23 28.54
CA PRO A 312 1.48 -5.05 29.58
C PRO A 312 0.01 -5.34 29.25
N ASP A 313 -0.42 -6.56 29.55
CA ASP A 313 -1.80 -7.03 29.37
C ASP A 313 -2.27 -6.94 27.90
N PHE A 314 -1.37 -7.25 26.95
CA PHE A 314 -1.62 -7.09 25.50
C PHE A 314 -2.88 -7.84 25.04
N SER A 315 -2.98 -9.15 25.34
CA SER A 315 -4.13 -9.97 24.97
C SER A 315 -5.42 -9.56 25.69
N ASP A 316 -5.35 -9.30 27.00
CA ASP A 316 -6.49 -8.84 27.80
C ASP A 316 -7.05 -7.50 27.27
N MET A 317 -6.17 -6.57 26.88
CA MET A 317 -6.55 -5.29 26.29
C MET A 317 -7.30 -5.48 24.96
N ILE A 318 -6.82 -6.40 24.12
CA ILE A 318 -7.50 -6.73 22.86
C ILE A 318 -8.86 -7.34 23.15
N GLU A 319 -8.96 -8.29 24.09
CA GLU A 319 -10.23 -8.95 24.42
C GLU A 319 -11.27 -7.95 24.94
N GLN A 320 -10.87 -7.04 25.83
CA GLN A 320 -11.75 -5.99 26.36
C GLN A 320 -12.26 -5.06 25.26
N GLU A 321 -11.38 -4.65 24.33
CA GLU A 321 -11.79 -3.78 23.21
C GLU A 321 -12.68 -4.52 22.20
N LEU A 322 -12.42 -5.79 21.92
CA LEU A 322 -13.31 -6.63 21.10
C LEU A 322 -14.69 -6.78 21.73
N GLU A 323 -14.74 -7.04 23.04
CA GLU A 323 -16.00 -7.13 23.79
C GLU A 323 -16.76 -5.79 23.74
N ARG A 324 -16.07 -4.69 24.03
CA ARG A 324 -16.64 -3.34 23.97
C ARG A 324 -17.19 -3.03 22.58
N PHE A 325 -16.44 -3.35 21.53
CA PHE A 325 -16.80 -3.08 20.15
C PHE A 325 -18.08 -3.81 19.75
N VAL A 326 -18.13 -5.12 20.02
CA VAL A 326 -19.24 -6.00 19.60
C VAL A 326 -20.50 -5.79 20.45
N ASN A 327 -20.35 -5.42 21.73
CA ASN A 327 -21.47 -5.17 22.64
C ASN A 327 -22.09 -3.76 22.48
N THR A 328 -21.73 -2.99 21.45
CA THR A 328 -22.42 -1.74 21.13
C THR A 328 -23.80 -2.00 20.50
N ASN A 329 -24.72 -1.05 20.62
CA ASN A 329 -26.05 -1.11 19.97
C ASN A 329 -25.99 -1.02 18.43
N ASN A 330 -24.78 -0.97 17.86
CA ASN A 330 -24.54 -0.82 16.43
C ASN A 330 -24.65 -2.15 15.66
N PHE A 331 -24.67 -3.28 16.37
CA PHE A 331 -24.72 -4.62 15.78
C PHE A 331 -26.06 -5.31 16.07
N VAL A 332 -26.65 -5.92 15.04
CA VAL A 332 -27.83 -6.78 15.17
C VAL A 332 -27.41 -8.24 14.96
N PHE A 333 -27.56 -9.04 16.02
CA PHE A 333 -27.21 -10.46 16.01
C PHE A 333 -28.44 -11.33 15.75
N PRO A 334 -28.37 -12.33 14.86
CA PRO A 334 -29.45 -13.29 14.68
C PRO A 334 -29.72 -14.13 15.95
N GLU A 335 -30.98 -14.52 16.16
CA GLU A 335 -31.35 -15.38 17.28
C GLU A 335 -30.61 -16.73 17.23
N GLY A 336 -30.06 -17.14 18.36
CA GLY A 336 -29.34 -18.43 18.50
C GLY A 336 -27.85 -18.38 18.16
N VAL A 337 -27.29 -17.23 17.77
CA VAL A 337 -25.84 -17.08 17.55
C VAL A 337 -25.13 -16.80 18.88
N ALA A 338 -24.21 -17.70 19.27
CA ALA A 338 -23.32 -17.47 20.39
C ALA A 338 -22.17 -16.54 19.98
N ILE A 339 -22.02 -15.41 20.67
CA ILE A 339 -20.91 -14.46 20.46
C ILE A 339 -19.70 -14.99 21.24
N ASN A 340 -18.93 -15.88 20.61
CA ASN A 340 -17.67 -16.36 21.15
C ASN A 340 -16.49 -15.48 20.70
N GLN A 341 -15.27 -15.79 21.17
CA GLN A 341 -14.05 -15.07 20.80
C GLN A 341 -13.85 -14.97 19.28
N ALA A 342 -14.00 -16.09 18.56
CA ALA A 342 -13.81 -16.13 17.11
C ALA A 342 -14.81 -15.22 16.37
N VAL A 343 -16.08 -15.19 16.80
CA VAL A 343 -17.08 -14.27 16.26
C VAL A 343 -16.67 -12.81 16.49
N ARG A 344 -16.22 -12.47 17.71
CA ARG A 344 -15.76 -11.10 18.03
C ARG A 344 -14.58 -10.67 17.14
N GLU A 345 -13.56 -11.53 17.03
CA GLU A 345 -12.38 -11.29 16.20
C GLU A 345 -12.74 -11.12 14.72
N HIS A 346 -13.64 -11.97 14.19
CA HIS A 346 -14.09 -11.87 12.81
C HIS A 346 -14.85 -10.58 12.53
N ILE A 347 -15.85 -10.24 13.35
CA ILE A 347 -16.63 -9.00 13.19
C ILE A 347 -15.69 -7.81 13.19
N PHE A 348 -14.87 -7.69 14.24
CA PHE A 348 -13.92 -6.59 14.38
C PHE A 348 -13.00 -6.48 13.17
N SER A 349 -12.41 -7.61 12.75
CA SER A 349 -11.53 -7.65 11.58
C SER A 349 -12.22 -7.21 10.30
N ILE A 350 -13.45 -7.68 10.05
CA ILE A 350 -14.24 -7.31 8.87
C ILE A 350 -14.54 -5.81 8.89
N VAL A 351 -15.09 -5.29 9.99
CA VAL A 351 -15.53 -3.89 10.08
C VAL A 351 -14.35 -2.94 9.90
N VAL A 352 -13.26 -3.18 10.63
CA VAL A 352 -12.06 -2.33 10.57
C VAL A 352 -11.42 -2.41 9.18
N SER A 353 -11.38 -3.61 8.56
CA SER A 353 -10.84 -3.77 7.22
C SER A 353 -11.67 -3.04 6.16
N ILE A 354 -13.01 -3.05 6.26
CA ILE A 354 -13.90 -2.25 5.40
C ILE A 354 -13.63 -0.76 5.61
N ALA A 355 -13.62 -0.28 6.86
CA ALA A 355 -13.46 1.13 7.19
C ALA A 355 -12.10 1.69 6.72
N THR A 356 -11.04 0.89 6.84
CA THR A 356 -9.68 1.25 6.40
C THR A 356 -9.37 0.92 4.95
N ARG A 357 -10.31 0.26 4.23
CA ARG A 357 -10.10 -0.31 2.89
C ARG A 357 -8.86 -1.23 2.83
N THR A 358 -8.59 -1.93 3.92
CA THR A 358 -7.52 -2.92 3.99
C THR A 358 -8.05 -4.27 3.52
N PRO A 359 -7.40 -4.94 2.54
CA PRO A 359 -7.81 -6.29 2.15
C PRO A 359 -7.72 -7.28 3.32
N LEU A 360 -8.77 -8.11 3.47
CA LEU A 360 -8.85 -9.15 4.48
C LEU A 360 -9.23 -10.48 3.82
N CYS A 361 -8.48 -11.53 4.15
CA CYS A 361 -8.84 -12.90 3.81
C CYS A 361 -9.14 -13.64 5.10
N ILE A 362 -10.36 -14.15 5.25
CA ILE A 362 -10.73 -14.99 6.39
C ILE A 362 -10.78 -16.43 5.90
N ILE A 363 -10.05 -17.30 6.58
CA ILE A 363 -9.94 -18.72 6.25
C ILE A 363 -10.57 -19.49 7.41
N GLY A 364 -11.45 -20.43 7.12
CA GLY A 364 -12.09 -21.29 8.12
C GLY A 364 -12.60 -22.58 7.49
N GLU A 365 -12.81 -23.60 8.31
CA GLU A 365 -13.44 -24.84 7.85
C GLU A 365 -14.90 -24.60 7.45
N PRO A 366 -15.44 -25.37 6.48
CA PRO A 366 -16.82 -25.19 6.05
C PRO A 366 -17.81 -25.39 7.20
N GLY A 367 -18.55 -24.33 7.56
CA GLY A 367 -19.72 -24.41 8.44
C GLY A 367 -19.56 -23.81 9.84
N GLU A 368 -18.37 -23.41 10.28
CA GLU A 368 -18.18 -23.20 11.73
C GLU A 368 -18.44 -21.76 12.22
N THR A 369 -18.22 -20.69 11.45
CA THR A 369 -18.42 -19.30 11.99
C THR A 369 -18.40 -18.21 10.92
N LEU A 370 -17.67 -18.44 9.83
CA LEU A 370 -17.44 -17.46 8.76
C LEU A 370 -18.72 -16.96 8.08
N PHE A 371 -19.70 -17.85 7.89
CA PHE A 371 -20.97 -17.47 7.27
C PHE A 371 -21.80 -16.57 8.19
N PHE A 372 -21.76 -16.81 9.50
CA PHE A 372 -22.54 -16.05 10.47
C PHE A 372 -22.03 -14.63 10.68
N SER A 373 -20.71 -14.42 10.69
CA SER A 373 -20.14 -13.07 10.80
C SER A 373 -20.48 -12.16 9.60
N LEU A 374 -20.68 -12.75 8.41
CA LEU A 374 -21.11 -12.02 7.21
C LEU A 374 -22.62 -11.71 7.18
N LEU A 375 -23.43 -12.36 8.02
CA LEU A 375 -24.87 -12.10 8.13
C LEU A 375 -25.20 -10.97 9.11
N ILE A 376 -24.23 -10.49 9.87
CA ILE A 376 -24.42 -9.41 10.84
C ILE A 376 -24.54 -8.09 10.09
N THR A 377 -25.66 -7.41 10.30
CA THR A 377 -25.98 -6.13 9.66
C THR A 377 -25.67 -4.96 10.59
N PHE A 378 -25.17 -3.88 10.00
CA PHE A 378 -24.97 -2.59 10.67
C PHE A 378 -26.29 -1.80 10.70
N ASN A 379 -26.58 -1.14 11.81
CA ASN A 379 -27.66 -0.17 11.91
C ASN A 379 -27.29 1.19 11.32
#